data_AF-A0A829X153-F1
#
_entry.id   AF-A0A829X153-F1
#
_cell.length_a   1.000
_cell.length_b   1.000
_cell.length_c   1.000
_cell.angle_alpha   90.00
_cell.angle_beta   90.00
_cell.angle_gamma   90.00
#
_symmetry.space_group_name_H-M   'P 1'
#
loop_
_entity.id
_entity.type
_entity.pdbx_description
1 polymer ?
#
loop_
_entity_poly.entity_id
_entity_poly.type
_entity_poly.pdbx_seq_one_letter_code
_entity_poly.pdbx_strand_id
1 'polypeptide(L)'
;MSGSSSSFVGITQGNTNSGAIDAAVRRNLSDLGTNVLVQVSAVHAGNGIVGTVDVTPMVHQQTSDGTAVPHGTIYGVPYLRIQGGACAVIVDPVAGDIGYIIISGRDQSNVVTTRAPALPGSFRQHSMADCVYVGGFLNDAPAHYVQITTDGVRIVTTGKVTVQASEMDVNCNLKVLGDITATGDVQAGAVSLESHVHGGVQSGGSKTSAPE
;
A
#
# COMPACT_ATOMS: atom_id res chain seq x y z
N MET A 1 -45.07 -13.21 9.57
CA MET A 1 -45.00 -14.56 10.19
C MET A 1 -44.02 -15.39 9.40
N SER A 2 -43.09 -16.02 10.13
CA SER A 2 -41.97 -16.88 9.74
C SER A 2 -42.03 -17.56 8.36
N GLY A 3 -41.05 -17.24 7.50
CA GLY A 3 -40.64 -18.09 6.38
C GLY A 3 -39.42 -18.90 6.79
N SER A 4 -39.63 -20.03 7.47
CA SER A 4 -38.58 -21.01 7.75
C SER A 4 -38.40 -21.92 6.53
N SER A 5 -37.32 -21.73 5.78
CA SER A 5 -36.86 -22.71 4.79
C SER A 5 -35.45 -23.19 5.15
N SER A 6 -35.31 -23.82 6.32
CA SER A 6 -34.17 -24.71 6.59
C SER A 6 -34.52 -26.09 6.04
N SER A 7 -34.18 -26.36 4.79
CA SER A 7 -34.27 -27.69 4.20
C SER A 7 -33.09 -28.55 4.63
N PHE A 8 -33.09 -28.99 5.90
CA PHE A 8 -32.33 -30.15 6.31
C PHE A 8 -33.32 -31.22 6.75
N VAL A 9 -33.78 -32.00 5.77
CA VAL A 9 -34.45 -33.27 6.01
C VAL A 9 -33.35 -34.25 6.44
N GLY A 10 -33.41 -34.66 7.70
CA GLY A 10 -32.55 -35.70 8.23
C GLY A 10 -32.98 -37.10 7.80
N ILE A 11 -32.12 -38.06 8.19
CA ILE A 11 -32.21 -39.53 8.10
C ILE A 11 -31.48 -40.06 6.85
N THR A 12 -30.29 -40.64 7.01
CA THR A 12 -30.17 -42.06 7.36
C THR A 12 -28.90 -42.37 8.15
N GLN A 13 -29.05 -42.99 9.33
CA GLN A 13 -27.98 -43.72 10.02
C GLN A 13 -27.42 -44.80 9.09
N GLY A 14 -26.15 -44.71 8.73
CA GLY A 14 -25.50 -45.75 7.94
C GLY A 14 -24.19 -45.33 7.29
N ASN A 15 -23.25 -44.80 8.08
CA ASN A 15 -21.79 -44.94 7.89
C ASN A 15 -21.08 -44.15 8.99
N THR A 16 -20.64 -44.83 10.04
CA THR A 16 -19.75 -44.23 11.08
C THR A 16 -18.50 -43.60 10.45
N ASN A 17 -18.06 -44.14 9.32
CA ASN A 17 -16.98 -43.60 8.50
C ASN A 17 -17.33 -42.25 7.88
N SER A 18 -18.56 -42.00 7.42
CA SER A 18 -18.94 -40.71 6.83
C SER A 18 -18.95 -39.59 7.88
N GLY A 19 -19.51 -39.85 9.07
CA GLY A 19 -19.46 -38.87 10.16
C GLY A 19 -18.04 -38.62 10.69
N ALA A 20 -17.20 -39.66 10.77
CA ALA A 20 -15.80 -39.52 11.16
C ALA A 20 -14.95 -38.80 10.09
N ILE A 21 -15.18 -39.09 8.81
CA ILE A 21 -14.54 -38.39 7.68
C ILE A 21 -14.99 -36.93 7.64
N ASP A 22 -16.27 -36.63 7.80
CA ASP A 22 -16.78 -35.26 7.83
C ASP A 22 -16.18 -34.46 9.00
N ALA A 23 -16.07 -35.07 10.19
CA ALA A 23 -15.42 -34.46 11.34
C ALA A 23 -13.91 -34.23 11.09
N ALA A 24 -13.22 -35.20 10.48
CA ALA A 24 -11.81 -35.08 10.13
C ALA A 24 -11.58 -33.99 9.06
N VAL A 25 -12.43 -33.92 8.03
CA VAL A 25 -12.35 -32.89 6.99
C VAL A 25 -12.58 -31.50 7.59
N ARG A 26 -13.60 -31.33 8.45
CA ARG A 26 -13.86 -30.05 9.13
C ARG A 26 -12.69 -29.61 10.00
N ARG A 27 -12.05 -30.55 10.70
CA ARG A 27 -10.84 -30.26 11.49
C ARG A 27 -9.69 -29.78 10.60
N ASN A 28 -9.36 -30.53 9.56
CA ASN A 28 -8.31 -30.15 8.62
C ASN A 28 -8.59 -28.79 7.95
N LEU A 29 -9.85 -28.51 7.61
CA LEU A 29 -10.25 -27.23 7.02
C LEU A 29 -10.14 -26.07 8.02
N SER A 30 -10.40 -26.34 9.30
CA SER A 30 -10.24 -25.34 10.37
C SER A 30 -8.77 -25.06 10.69
N ASP A 31 -7.90 -26.06 10.49
CA ASP A 31 -6.45 -25.95 10.68
C ASP A 31 -5.75 -25.22 9.51
N LEU A 32 -6.43 -25.01 8.37
CA LEU A 32 -5.87 -24.23 7.27
C LEU A 32 -5.73 -22.76 7.67
N GLY A 33 -4.52 -22.21 7.51
CA GLY A 33 -4.32 -20.78 7.57
C GLY A 33 -5.14 -20.09 6.48
N THR A 34 -6.03 -19.20 6.90
CA THR A 34 -6.79 -18.31 6.03
C THR A 34 -6.30 -16.88 6.18
N ASN A 35 -6.66 -16.02 5.23
CA ASN A 35 -6.26 -14.61 5.28
C ASN A 35 -6.90 -13.94 6.50
N VAL A 36 -6.09 -13.23 7.29
CA VAL A 36 -6.54 -12.58 8.53
C VAL A 36 -6.21 -11.10 8.50
N LEU A 37 -7.08 -10.31 9.13
CA LEU A 37 -6.82 -8.90 9.40
C LEU A 37 -5.74 -8.79 10.48
N VAL A 38 -4.71 -7.99 10.21
CA VAL A 38 -3.56 -7.81 11.09
C VAL A 38 -3.26 -6.33 11.29
N GLN A 39 -2.59 -6.03 12.40
CA GLN A 39 -1.97 -4.73 12.65
C GLN A 39 -0.45 -4.85 12.58
N VAL A 40 0.22 -3.86 12.00
CA VAL A 40 1.68 -3.75 11.95
C VAL A 40 2.22 -3.35 13.32
N SER A 41 3.11 -4.17 13.85
CA SER A 41 3.78 -3.95 15.14
C SER A 41 5.17 -3.35 14.96
N ALA A 42 5.88 -3.73 13.90
CA ALA A 42 7.20 -3.18 13.56
C ALA A 42 7.45 -3.22 12.05
N VAL A 43 8.35 -2.37 11.57
CA VAL A 43 8.70 -2.25 10.15
C VAL A 43 10.21 -2.34 9.99
N HIS A 44 10.64 -3.20 9.07
CA HIS A 44 12.04 -3.45 8.73
C HIS A 44 12.28 -3.06 7.28
N ALA A 45 12.89 -1.90 7.07
CA ALA A 45 13.09 -1.33 5.74
C ALA A 45 14.04 -2.21 4.88
N GLY A 46 13.72 -2.34 3.60
CA GLY A 46 14.50 -3.14 2.67
C GLY A 46 15.70 -2.42 2.02
N ASN A 47 15.98 -1.15 2.33
CA ASN A 47 17.05 -0.37 1.66
C ASN A 47 16.90 -0.30 0.13
N GLY A 48 15.78 0.24 -0.36
CA GLY A 48 15.51 0.43 -1.80
C GLY A 48 14.80 -0.74 -2.48
N ILE A 49 14.65 -1.86 -1.80
CA ILE A 49 13.82 -3.01 -2.19
C ILE A 49 12.67 -3.18 -1.18
N VAL A 50 11.72 -4.05 -1.48
CA VAL A 50 10.63 -4.42 -0.55
C VAL A 50 11.23 -4.87 0.78
N GLY A 51 10.74 -4.28 1.87
CA GLY A 51 11.08 -4.65 3.25
C GLY A 51 10.13 -5.68 3.84
N THR A 52 10.18 -5.83 5.17
CA THR A 52 9.29 -6.72 5.91
C THR A 52 8.64 -6.00 7.09
N VAL A 53 7.54 -6.55 7.57
CA VAL A 53 6.81 -6.08 8.75
C VAL A 53 6.58 -7.23 9.72
N ASP A 54 6.55 -6.90 11.00
CA ASP A 54 6.03 -7.79 12.02
C ASP A 54 4.57 -7.43 12.28
N VAL A 55 3.68 -8.41 12.29
CA VAL A 55 2.23 -8.19 12.33
C VAL A 55 1.55 -9.07 13.36
N THR A 56 0.48 -8.56 13.96
CA THR A 56 -0.31 -9.29 14.96
C THR A 56 -1.76 -9.41 14.48
N PRO A 57 -2.34 -10.63 14.42
CA PRO A 57 -3.75 -10.81 14.07
C PRO A 57 -4.70 -10.08 15.01
N MET A 58 -5.67 -9.36 14.44
CA MET A 58 -6.63 -8.55 15.18
C MET A 58 -7.86 -9.32 15.64
N VAL A 59 -8.15 -10.46 15.00
CA VAL A 59 -9.22 -11.37 15.42
C VAL A 59 -8.60 -12.45 16.31
N HIS A 60 -9.05 -12.53 17.55
CA HIS A 60 -8.55 -13.52 18.51
C HIS A 60 -9.28 -14.86 18.38
N GLN A 61 -8.60 -15.94 18.76
CA GLN A 61 -9.29 -17.19 19.01
C GLN A 61 -10.13 -17.07 20.27
N GLN A 62 -11.19 -17.85 20.36
CA GLN A 62 -12.06 -17.86 21.52
C GLN A 62 -12.16 -19.29 22.05
N THR A 63 -11.92 -19.47 23.34
CA THR A 63 -12.19 -20.74 24.03
C THR A 63 -13.69 -20.96 24.17
N SER A 64 -14.13 -22.18 24.48
CA SER A 64 -15.56 -22.54 24.55
C SER A 64 -16.34 -21.78 25.63
N ASP A 65 -15.65 -21.22 26.62
CA ASP A 65 -16.19 -20.37 27.69
C ASP A 65 -16.25 -18.88 27.32
N GLY A 66 -15.77 -18.53 26.13
CA GLY A 66 -15.80 -17.18 25.60
C GLY A 66 -14.54 -16.35 25.83
N THR A 67 -13.49 -16.90 26.44
CA THR A 67 -12.25 -16.17 26.71
C THR A 67 -11.43 -15.98 25.44
N ALA A 68 -10.94 -14.76 25.20
CA ALA A 68 -10.08 -14.46 24.05
C ALA A 68 -8.65 -15.00 24.28
N VAL A 69 -8.11 -15.67 23.27
CA VAL A 69 -6.72 -16.12 23.20
C VAL A 69 -6.03 -15.30 22.10
N PRO A 70 -5.17 -14.33 22.48
CA PRO A 70 -4.46 -13.51 21.51
C PRO A 70 -3.53 -14.34 20.63
N HIS A 71 -3.44 -13.95 19.36
CA HIS A 71 -2.43 -14.50 18.47
C HIS A 71 -1.05 -13.95 18.81
N GLY A 72 -0.02 -14.76 18.60
CA GLY A 72 1.35 -14.29 18.61
C GLY A 72 1.64 -13.38 17.41
N THR A 73 2.74 -12.63 17.51
CA THR A 73 3.27 -11.84 16.40
C THR A 73 3.86 -12.76 15.32
N ILE A 74 3.56 -12.44 14.07
CA ILE A 74 4.14 -13.05 12.88
C ILE A 74 5.26 -12.13 12.42
N TYR A 75 6.47 -12.66 12.33
CA TYR A 75 7.68 -11.87 12.06
C TYR A 75 8.11 -11.94 10.60
N GLY A 76 8.73 -10.86 10.11
CA GLY A 76 9.41 -10.86 8.81
C GLY A 76 8.50 -11.03 7.60
N VAL A 77 7.25 -10.57 7.69
CA VAL A 77 6.27 -10.68 6.62
C VAL A 77 6.59 -9.64 5.52
N PRO A 78 6.89 -10.04 4.28
CA PRO A 78 7.13 -9.07 3.21
C PRO A 78 5.85 -8.28 2.89
N TYR A 79 5.97 -6.96 2.76
CA TYR A 79 4.85 -6.08 2.43
C TYR A 79 4.79 -5.72 0.95
N LEU A 80 3.59 -5.43 0.44
CA LEU A 80 3.39 -5.03 -0.95
C LEU A 80 3.98 -3.65 -1.26
N ARG A 81 4.73 -3.55 -2.35
CA ARG A 81 4.92 -2.31 -3.12
C ARG A 81 4.39 -2.54 -4.54
N ILE A 82 3.64 -1.59 -5.09
CA ILE A 82 3.16 -1.69 -6.47
C ILE A 82 4.34 -1.37 -7.38
N GLN A 83 4.86 -2.36 -8.08
CA GLN A 83 6.07 -2.21 -8.91
C GLN A 83 5.97 -3.03 -10.20
N GLY A 84 6.52 -2.48 -11.28
CA GLY A 84 6.69 -3.15 -12.57
C GLY A 84 7.96 -2.64 -13.26
N GLY A 85 8.88 -3.56 -13.62
CA GLY A 85 10.20 -3.18 -14.13
C GLY A 85 10.94 -2.23 -13.16
N ALA A 86 11.40 -1.10 -13.67
CA ALA A 86 12.06 -0.04 -12.90
C ALA A 86 11.09 0.99 -12.28
N CYS A 87 9.77 0.85 -12.48
CA CYS A 87 8.76 1.80 -12.03
C CYS A 87 8.04 1.28 -10.78
N ALA A 88 7.79 2.16 -9.79
CA ALA A 88 7.09 1.78 -8.57
C ALA A 88 6.24 2.92 -8.00
N VAL A 89 5.15 2.56 -7.32
CA VAL A 89 4.47 3.39 -6.32
C VAL A 89 4.93 2.90 -4.94
N ILE A 90 5.68 3.75 -4.26
CA ILE A 90 6.31 3.42 -2.98
C ILE A 90 5.53 4.07 -1.85
N VAL A 91 4.84 3.25 -1.08
CA VAL A 91 4.17 3.63 0.17
C VAL A 91 4.56 2.56 1.19
N ASP A 92 5.49 2.90 2.07
CA ASP A 92 5.95 1.97 3.09
C ASP A 92 5.02 2.03 4.31
N PRO A 93 4.65 0.87 4.88
CA PRO A 93 3.82 0.83 6.07
C PRO A 93 4.56 1.41 7.28
N VAL A 94 3.80 1.82 8.29
CA VAL A 94 4.28 2.23 9.61
C VAL A 94 3.65 1.37 10.71
N ALA A 95 4.25 1.36 11.89
CA ALA A 95 3.64 0.70 13.05
C ALA A 95 2.26 1.31 13.34
N GLY A 96 1.28 0.44 13.61
CA GLY A 96 -0.12 0.79 13.79
C GLY A 96 -0.98 0.59 12.55
N ASP A 97 -0.40 0.51 11.35
CA ASP A 97 -1.15 0.28 10.11
C ASP A 97 -1.91 -1.05 10.14
N ILE A 98 -3.11 -1.05 9.58
CA ILE A 98 -4.00 -2.21 9.50
C ILE A 98 -4.13 -2.68 8.05
N GLY A 99 -3.98 -3.98 7.89
CA GLY A 99 -4.09 -4.64 6.59
C GLY A 99 -4.45 -6.11 6.72
N TYR A 100 -4.29 -6.84 5.63
CA TYR A 100 -4.46 -8.29 5.59
C TYR A 100 -3.12 -8.97 5.39
N ILE A 101 -2.96 -10.14 6.01
CA ILE A 101 -2.01 -11.13 5.51
C ILE A 101 -2.70 -12.03 4.50
N ILE A 102 -2.00 -12.31 3.40
CA ILE A 102 -2.37 -13.34 2.45
C ILE A 102 -1.46 -14.53 2.67
N ILE A 103 -2.05 -15.67 3.03
CA ILE A 103 -1.30 -16.87 3.35
C ILE A 103 -0.98 -17.65 2.07
N SER A 104 0.30 -17.95 1.88
CA SER A 104 0.81 -18.71 0.75
C SER A 104 0.49 -20.19 0.90
N GLY A 105 0.23 -20.86 -0.23
CA GLY A 105 -0.07 -22.31 -0.22
C GLY A 105 1.11 -23.20 0.17
N ARG A 106 2.34 -22.68 0.13
CA ARG A 106 3.60 -23.35 0.47
C ARG A 106 4.57 -22.38 1.11
N ASP A 107 5.57 -22.93 1.79
CA ASP A 107 6.70 -22.18 2.32
C ASP A 107 7.43 -21.41 1.21
N GLN A 108 7.48 -20.09 1.37
CA GLN A 108 8.07 -19.15 0.40
C GLN A 108 9.41 -18.57 0.85
N SER A 109 9.96 -18.99 1.99
CA SER A 109 11.13 -18.37 2.63
C SER A 109 12.32 -18.30 1.66
N ASN A 110 12.61 -19.41 0.96
CA ASN A 110 13.69 -19.47 -0.01
C ASN A 110 13.48 -18.52 -1.21
N VAL A 111 12.24 -18.38 -1.69
CA VAL A 111 11.91 -17.48 -2.81
C VAL A 111 12.02 -16.02 -2.37
N VAL A 112 11.58 -15.69 -1.16
CA VAL A 112 11.69 -14.34 -0.58
C VAL A 112 13.16 -13.93 -0.44
N THR A 113 14.03 -14.82 0.04
CA THR A 113 15.46 -14.53 0.20
C THR A 113 16.20 -14.48 -1.14
N THR A 114 15.99 -15.47 -2.01
CA THR A 114 16.77 -15.60 -3.26
C THR A 114 16.23 -14.79 -4.43
N ARG A 115 14.93 -14.44 -4.39
CA ARG A 115 14.20 -13.76 -5.48
C ARG A 115 14.26 -14.53 -6.80
N ALA A 116 14.35 -15.84 -6.71
CA ALA A 116 14.43 -16.75 -7.83
C ALA A 116 13.54 -17.97 -7.56
N PRO A 117 13.17 -18.74 -8.60
CA PRO A 117 12.53 -20.03 -8.40
C PRO A 117 13.36 -20.91 -7.45
N ALA A 118 12.74 -21.38 -6.38
CA ALA A 118 13.39 -22.19 -5.35
C ALA A 118 12.43 -23.26 -4.81
N LEU A 119 13.00 -24.33 -4.25
CA LEU A 119 12.22 -25.33 -3.52
C LEU A 119 11.68 -24.71 -2.22
N PRO A 120 10.51 -25.18 -1.71
CA PRO A 120 10.01 -24.77 -0.40
C PRO A 120 11.05 -25.02 0.70
N GLY A 121 11.18 -24.08 1.65
CA GLY A 121 12.09 -24.23 2.79
C GLY A 121 11.67 -25.33 3.77
N SER A 122 10.39 -25.71 3.73
CA SER A 122 9.81 -26.79 4.52
C SER A 122 8.56 -27.35 3.82
N PHE A 123 7.98 -28.41 4.38
CA PHE A 123 6.73 -28.99 3.90
C PHE A 123 5.47 -28.29 4.44
N ARG A 124 5.61 -27.13 5.09
CA ARG A 124 4.47 -26.35 5.59
C ARG A 124 3.56 -25.93 4.43
N GLN A 125 2.26 -25.98 4.68
CA GLN A 125 1.21 -25.59 3.74
C GLN A 125 0.21 -24.72 4.49
N HIS A 126 -0.20 -23.61 3.87
CA HIS A 126 -1.18 -22.68 4.44
C HIS A 126 -0.83 -22.24 5.87
N SER A 127 0.44 -21.93 6.14
CA SER A 127 0.90 -21.49 7.46
C SER A 127 0.91 -19.96 7.54
N MET A 128 0.51 -19.40 8.69
CA MET A 128 0.63 -17.96 8.95
C MET A 128 2.08 -17.45 8.87
N ALA A 129 3.08 -18.31 9.07
CA ALA A 129 4.48 -17.95 8.91
C ALA A 129 4.89 -17.72 7.44
N ASP A 130 4.09 -18.23 6.50
CA ASP A 130 4.33 -18.14 5.06
C ASP A 130 3.26 -17.23 4.45
N CYS A 131 3.37 -15.93 4.68
CA CYS A 131 2.40 -14.95 4.21
C CYS A 131 3.04 -13.69 3.66
N VAL A 132 2.22 -12.85 3.02
CA VAL A 132 2.58 -11.49 2.56
C VAL A 132 1.59 -10.49 3.15
N TYR A 133 2.02 -9.26 3.40
CA TYR A 133 1.19 -8.19 3.94
C TYR A 133 0.69 -7.25 2.84
N VAL A 134 -0.61 -6.95 2.87
CA VAL A 134 -1.27 -5.95 2.02
C VAL A 134 -1.99 -4.95 2.93
N GLY A 135 -1.50 -3.71 2.96
CA GLY A 135 -2.01 -2.65 3.82
C GLY A 135 -3.12 -1.79 3.22
N GLY A 136 -3.64 -0.87 4.04
CA GLY A 136 -4.52 0.22 3.59
C GLY A 136 -6.03 -0.05 3.75
N PHE A 137 -6.43 -0.92 4.68
CA PHE A 137 -7.84 -1.30 4.83
C PHE A 137 -8.60 -0.47 5.86
N LEU A 138 -8.07 -0.31 7.08
CA LEU A 138 -8.77 0.33 8.21
C LEU A 138 -7.91 1.41 8.90
N ASN A 139 -7.05 2.07 8.13
CA ASN A 139 -6.20 3.14 8.62
C ASN A 139 -7.00 4.44 8.81
N ASP A 140 -6.43 5.34 9.62
CA ASP A 140 -6.94 6.70 9.75
C ASP A 140 -6.86 7.48 8.42
N ALA A 141 -7.58 8.61 8.35
CA ALA A 141 -7.57 9.47 7.19
C ALA A 141 -6.15 9.99 6.87
N PRO A 142 -5.65 9.86 5.62
CA PRO A 142 -4.27 10.21 5.30
C PRO A 142 -4.06 11.72 5.26
N ALA A 143 -3.00 12.20 5.92
CA ALA A 143 -2.54 13.59 5.82
C ALA A 143 -1.81 13.88 4.49
N HIS A 144 -1.28 12.84 3.85
CA HIS A 144 -0.55 12.91 2.59
C HIS A 144 -1.13 11.89 1.61
N TYR A 145 -1.57 12.34 0.43
CA TYR A 145 -2.18 11.44 -0.55
C TYR A 145 -2.16 11.99 -1.97
N VAL A 146 -2.29 11.07 -2.93
CA VAL A 146 -2.69 11.37 -4.30
C VAL A 146 -4.09 10.80 -4.49
N GLN A 147 -5.05 11.67 -4.79
CA GLN A 147 -6.43 11.29 -5.07
C GLN A 147 -6.68 11.43 -6.58
N ILE A 148 -7.24 10.38 -7.18
CA ILE A 148 -7.64 10.36 -8.58
C ILE A 148 -9.14 10.05 -8.63
N THR A 149 -9.90 10.95 -9.26
CA THR A 149 -11.36 10.82 -9.45
C THR A 149 -11.72 11.25 -10.87
N THR A 150 -13.00 11.15 -11.23
CA THR A 150 -13.51 11.71 -12.49
C THR A 150 -13.36 13.23 -12.56
N ASP A 151 -13.30 13.90 -11.41
CA ASP A 151 -13.20 15.36 -11.31
C ASP A 151 -11.75 15.86 -11.41
N GLY A 152 -10.77 14.95 -11.35
CA GLY A 152 -9.36 15.26 -11.54
C GLY A 152 -8.41 14.57 -10.56
N VAL A 153 -7.18 15.11 -10.49
CA VAL A 153 -6.09 14.62 -9.66
C VAL A 153 -5.72 15.66 -8.60
N ARG A 154 -5.60 15.23 -7.34
CA ARG A 154 -5.18 16.09 -6.22
C ARG A 154 -3.99 15.47 -5.51
N ILE A 155 -2.92 16.24 -5.35
CA ILE A 155 -1.74 15.88 -4.56
C ILE A 155 -1.77 16.72 -3.28
N VAL A 156 -1.85 16.07 -2.12
CA VAL A 156 -1.88 16.72 -0.81
C VAL A 156 -0.69 16.27 0.02
N THR A 157 0.06 17.23 0.56
CA THR A 157 1.15 16.97 1.49
C THR A 157 1.43 18.22 2.32
N THR A 158 1.89 18.05 3.56
CA THR A 158 2.42 19.16 4.38
C THR A 158 3.91 19.43 4.10
N GLY A 159 4.58 18.52 3.38
CA GLY A 159 5.99 18.63 3.02
C GLY A 159 6.22 19.22 1.63
N LYS A 160 7.45 19.10 1.14
CA LYS A 160 7.85 19.54 -0.20
C LYS A 160 7.44 18.52 -1.26
N VAL A 161 6.83 18.98 -2.35
CA VAL A 161 6.73 18.20 -3.60
C VAL A 161 7.97 18.48 -4.44
N THR A 162 8.67 17.43 -4.87
CA THR A 162 9.83 17.54 -5.77
C THR A 162 9.56 16.73 -7.03
N VAL A 163 9.75 17.35 -8.20
CA VAL A 163 9.67 16.71 -9.51
C VAL A 163 11.07 16.72 -10.11
N GLN A 164 11.62 15.54 -10.40
CA GLN A 164 12.92 15.38 -11.06
C GLN A 164 12.69 14.71 -12.41
N ALA A 165 12.74 15.51 -13.47
CA ALA A 165 12.56 15.08 -14.85
C ALA A 165 13.44 15.95 -15.76
N SER A 166 13.73 15.48 -16.97
CA SER A 166 14.43 16.29 -17.97
C SER A 166 13.58 17.43 -18.52
N GLU A 167 12.25 17.29 -18.48
CA GLU A 167 11.27 18.23 -19.01
C GLU A 167 9.92 18.05 -18.29
N MET A 168 9.11 19.11 -18.25
CA MET A 168 7.74 19.10 -17.73
C MET A 168 6.83 19.94 -18.62
N ASP A 169 5.84 19.29 -19.24
CA ASP A 169 4.78 19.95 -20.02
C ASP A 169 3.56 20.26 -19.16
N VAL A 170 3.02 21.47 -19.27
CA VAL A 170 1.78 21.91 -18.61
C VAL A 170 0.80 22.41 -19.66
N ASN A 171 -0.08 21.52 -20.14
CA ASN A 171 -1.10 21.85 -21.13
C ASN A 171 -2.41 22.34 -20.49
N CYS A 172 -2.29 23.29 -19.57
CA CYS A 172 -3.43 23.95 -18.93
C CYS A 172 -2.99 25.30 -18.33
N ASN A 173 -3.96 26.10 -17.88
CA ASN A 173 -3.64 27.33 -17.16
C ASN A 173 -2.94 27.00 -15.84
N LEU A 174 -1.75 27.57 -15.63
CA LEU A 174 -1.01 27.46 -14.37
C LEU A 174 -1.36 28.64 -13.44
N LYS A 175 -1.86 28.32 -12.24
CA LYS A 175 -2.09 29.31 -11.17
C LYS A 175 -1.20 28.97 -9.98
N VAL A 176 -0.30 29.89 -9.63
CA VAL A 176 0.59 29.77 -8.45
C VAL A 176 0.17 30.82 -7.43
N LEU A 177 -0.05 30.39 -6.18
CA LEU A 177 -0.48 31.27 -5.09
C LEU A 177 0.68 31.84 -4.25
N GLY A 178 1.89 31.34 -4.49
CA GLY A 178 3.12 31.85 -3.88
C GLY A 178 4.09 32.34 -4.96
N ASP A 179 5.34 32.55 -4.55
CA ASP A 179 6.39 33.05 -5.44
C ASP A 179 6.86 31.99 -6.45
N ILE A 180 7.30 32.46 -7.62
CA ILE A 180 7.97 31.66 -8.64
C ILE A 180 9.42 32.13 -8.73
N THR A 181 10.36 31.25 -8.41
CA THR A 181 11.80 31.49 -8.60
C THR A 181 12.31 30.62 -9.74
N ALA A 182 12.81 31.25 -10.80
CA ALA A 182 13.47 30.57 -11.91
C ALA A 182 14.98 30.86 -11.88
N THR A 183 15.80 29.83 -12.11
CA THR A 183 17.27 29.97 -12.20
C THR A 183 17.78 30.17 -13.63
N GLY A 184 16.91 29.94 -14.61
CA GLY A 184 17.15 30.27 -16.01
C GLY A 184 16.07 31.22 -16.50
N ASP A 185 16.16 31.58 -17.78
CA ASP A 185 15.28 32.54 -18.40
C ASP A 185 13.80 32.11 -18.36
N VAL A 186 12.93 33.11 -18.22
CA VAL A 186 11.47 32.95 -18.36
C VAL A 186 11.07 33.56 -19.69
N GLN A 187 10.66 32.71 -20.62
CA GLN A 187 10.24 33.15 -21.95
C GLN A 187 8.71 33.27 -22.03
N ALA A 188 8.24 34.44 -22.47
CA ALA A 188 6.85 34.67 -22.85
C ALA A 188 6.78 34.75 -24.38
N GLY A 189 6.55 33.61 -25.04
CA GLY A 189 6.72 33.48 -26.48
C GLY A 189 8.21 33.59 -26.85
N ALA A 190 8.55 34.53 -27.74
CA ALA A 190 9.95 34.79 -28.12
C ALA A 190 10.65 35.86 -27.24
N VAL A 191 9.98 36.36 -26.19
CA VAL A 191 10.51 37.43 -25.33
C VAL A 191 11.13 36.82 -24.07
N SER A 192 12.41 37.11 -23.86
CA SER A 192 13.19 36.74 -22.68
C SER A 192 13.00 37.73 -21.54
N LEU A 193 12.67 37.27 -20.34
CA LEU A 193 12.59 38.14 -19.18
C LEU A 193 13.99 38.65 -18.77
N GLU A 194 15.04 37.88 -19.00
CA GLU A 194 16.42 38.27 -18.67
C GLU A 194 17.03 39.31 -19.62
N SER A 195 16.67 39.28 -20.91
CA SER A 195 17.40 40.02 -21.95
C SER A 195 16.56 40.92 -22.84
N HIS A 196 15.24 41.01 -22.62
CA HIS A 196 14.40 41.91 -23.43
C HIS A 196 14.84 43.37 -23.32
N VAL A 197 14.62 44.11 -24.41
CA VAL A 197 14.90 45.54 -24.50
C VAL A 197 13.63 46.30 -24.85
N HIS A 198 13.54 47.54 -24.39
CA HIS A 198 12.46 48.45 -24.75
C HIS A 198 12.96 49.43 -25.82
N GLY A 199 12.34 49.39 -27.01
CA GLY A 199 12.60 50.35 -28.09
C GLY A 199 11.69 51.58 -28.02
N GLY A 200 11.98 52.60 -28.84
CA GLY A 200 11.10 53.76 -29.02
C GLY A 200 11.13 54.77 -27.88
N VAL A 201 12.17 54.75 -27.04
CA VAL A 201 12.36 55.66 -25.91
C VAL A 201 13.50 56.66 -26.19
N GLN A 202 13.35 57.89 -25.70
CA GLN A 202 14.45 58.87 -25.69
C GLN A 202 15.39 58.57 -24.52
N SER A 203 16.64 58.24 -24.82
CA SER A 203 17.64 57.93 -23.79
C SER A 203 17.98 59.16 -22.95
N GLY A 204 17.79 59.05 -21.63
CA GLY A 204 18.28 60.03 -20.65
C GLY A 204 19.57 59.56 -19.97
N GLY A 205 20.20 60.42 -19.18
CA GLY A 205 21.41 60.10 -18.42
C GLY A 205 21.18 59.35 -17.09
N SER A 206 19.93 59.21 -16.67
CA SER A 206 19.54 58.59 -15.39
C SER A 206 19.08 57.15 -15.59
N LYS A 207 19.30 56.30 -14.57
CA LYS A 207 18.66 54.98 -14.48
C LYS A 207 17.26 55.13 -13.88
N THR A 208 16.33 54.26 -14.28
CA THR A 208 15.04 54.16 -13.57
C THR A 208 15.27 53.69 -12.14
N SER A 209 14.37 54.07 -11.24
CA SER A 209 14.26 53.39 -9.93
C SER A 209 13.82 51.94 -10.12
N ALA A 210 13.70 51.18 -9.02
CA ALA A 210 13.05 49.87 -9.06
C ALA A 210 11.66 50.02 -9.69
N PRO A 211 11.22 49.08 -10.55
CA PRO A 211 9.86 49.06 -11.06
C PRO A 211 8.87 49.13 -9.89
N GLU A 212 7.82 49.94 -10.04
CA GLU A 212 6.68 49.97 -9.10
C GLU A 212 5.85 48.69 -9.21
#